data_AF-A0A0N4XTC1-F1
#
_entry.id   AF-A0A0N4XTC1-F1
#
_cell.length_a   1.000
_cell.length_b   1.000
_cell.length_c   1.000
_cell.angle_alpha   90.00
_cell.angle_beta   90.00
_cell.angle_gamma   90.00
#
_symmetry.space_group_name_H-M   'P 1'
#
loop_
_entity.id
_entity.type
_entity.pdbx_description
1 polymer ?
#
loop_
_entity_poly.entity_id
_entity_poly.type
_entity_poly.pdbx_seq_one_letter_code
_entity_poly.pdbx_strand_id
1 'polypeptide(L)'
;MFHIRDKYAKLFAYAEVESRTDATHKNSDGDLCVVKHYFVSIEAGYKSCTEKIEKWAMKLRLYQEEKREELEVRQRILAEHSNNYKSAKESLFQLCQQIQDTVLSTRDRLAVELEETHEEAKKTCREQIAEISAIMGPIRLCLLSAQILCSTASPIDALQLSSELNRRVQAIITRSIDKLPSGRSVNPVEAQTEIAKALEPFLGLSAAWCPIAVAREGSQEGSGSMKSYKTRSGSHSVPTMLTKFQTMIDLSGAFEPLKQLSIVLGQLGDRVQEAQRDLTMRRCLIRADAINSMIKEWV
;
A
#
# COMPACT_ATOMS: atom_id res chain seq x y z
N MET A 1 4.27 56.09 -22.22
CA MET A 1 3.47 57.02 -23.04
C MET A 1 3.90 57.13 -24.50
N PHE A 2 5.18 56.92 -24.88
CA PHE A 2 5.65 57.08 -26.27
C PHE A 2 5.21 55.97 -27.26
N HIS A 3 4.81 54.79 -26.80
CA HIS A 3 4.40 53.68 -27.68
C HIS A 3 2.94 53.71 -28.15
N ILE A 4 2.10 54.57 -27.56
CA ILE A 4 0.70 54.71 -27.99
C ILE A 4 0.61 55.68 -29.18
N ARG A 5 1.40 56.76 -29.18
CA ARG A 5 1.44 57.74 -30.30
C ARG A 5 1.89 57.12 -31.63
N ASP A 6 2.83 56.17 -31.60
CA ASP A 6 3.37 55.54 -32.82
C ASP A 6 2.38 54.56 -33.48
N LYS A 7 1.51 53.93 -32.69
CA LYS A 7 0.43 53.06 -33.22
C LYS A 7 -0.70 53.87 -33.86
N TYR A 8 -1.04 55.05 -33.32
CA TYR A 8 -2.03 55.94 -33.93
C TYR A 8 -1.52 56.60 -35.22
N ALA A 9 -0.22 56.91 -35.31
CA ALA A 9 0.39 57.40 -36.55
C ALA A 9 0.39 56.34 -37.67
N LYS A 10 0.63 55.06 -37.32
CA LYS A 10 0.55 53.94 -38.28
C LYS A 10 -0.87 53.63 -38.73
N LEU A 11 -1.89 53.81 -37.87
CA LEU A 11 -3.30 53.68 -38.25
C LEU A 11 -3.78 54.83 -39.15
N PHE A 12 -3.31 56.06 -38.92
CA PHE A 12 -3.54 57.19 -39.83
C PHE A 12 -2.87 56.97 -41.20
N ALA A 13 -1.63 56.48 -41.21
CA ALA A 13 -0.94 56.13 -42.45
C ALA A 13 -1.62 54.98 -43.22
N TYR A 14 -2.23 54.01 -42.53
CA TYR A 14 -2.96 52.91 -43.20
C TYR A 14 -4.29 53.38 -43.81
N ALA A 15 -5.01 54.29 -43.15
CA ALA A 15 -6.22 54.92 -43.69
C ALA A 15 -5.92 55.86 -44.88
N GLU A 16 -4.74 56.48 -44.89
CA GLU A 16 -4.26 57.32 -45.99
C GLU A 16 -3.72 56.49 -47.17
N VAL A 17 -3.23 55.26 -46.92
CA VAL A 17 -2.79 54.31 -47.94
C VAL A 17 -3.97 53.67 -48.69
N GLU A 18 -5.11 53.44 -48.03
CA GLU A 18 -6.33 52.97 -48.73
C GLU A 18 -7.01 54.09 -49.55
N SER A 19 -6.57 55.35 -49.39
CA SER A 19 -6.90 56.49 -50.25
C SER A 19 -5.79 56.83 -51.27
N ARG A 20 -4.70 56.06 -51.34
CA ARG A 20 -3.56 56.27 -52.25
C ARG A 20 -3.15 54.97 -52.96
N THR A 21 -4.05 54.44 -53.78
CA THR A 21 -3.66 53.76 -55.01
C THR A 21 -4.36 54.42 -56.18
N ASP A 22 -3.87 55.59 -56.55
CA ASP A 22 -4.15 56.20 -57.85
C ASP A 22 -2.93 57.03 -58.28
N ALA A 23 -1.89 56.29 -58.68
CA ALA A 23 -0.82 56.85 -59.49
C ALA A 23 -1.24 56.70 -60.95
N THR A 24 -1.56 57.83 -61.56
CA THR A 24 -1.86 58.01 -62.98
C THR A 24 -0.81 57.32 -63.86
N HIS A 25 -1.20 56.26 -64.57
CA HIS A 25 -0.45 55.77 -65.73
C HIS A 25 -1.20 56.19 -66.99
N LYS A 26 -0.67 57.20 -67.68
CA LYS A 26 -1.11 57.54 -69.04
C LYS A 26 -0.56 56.46 -69.97
N ASN A 27 -1.43 55.57 -70.46
CA ASN A 27 -1.18 54.87 -71.71
C ASN A 27 -2.04 55.51 -72.80
N SER A 28 -1.38 55.78 -73.91
CA SER A 28 -1.90 56.32 -75.15
C SER A 28 -2.74 55.29 -75.88
N ASP A 29 -4.02 55.20 -75.51
CA ASP A 29 -5.10 54.86 -76.44
C ASP A 29 -6.43 55.32 -75.83
N GLY A 30 -7.24 56.00 -76.65
CA GLY A 30 -8.38 56.79 -76.22
C GLY A 30 -9.61 55.97 -75.82
N ASP A 31 -9.55 55.27 -74.69
CA ASP A 31 -10.73 54.75 -74.01
C ASP A 31 -10.81 55.27 -72.57
N LEU A 32 -11.80 56.13 -72.32
CA LEU A 32 -12.04 56.75 -71.03
C LEU A 32 -12.62 55.70 -70.06
N CYS A 33 -11.75 54.93 -69.41
CA CYS A 33 -12.15 54.08 -68.30
C CYS A 33 -12.56 54.98 -67.12
N VAL A 34 -13.85 55.24 -66.96
CA VAL A 34 -14.40 55.94 -65.81
C VAL A 34 -14.24 55.01 -64.60
N VAL A 35 -13.15 55.17 -63.86
CA VAL A 35 -13.00 54.58 -62.53
C VAL A 35 -14.06 55.25 -61.64
N LYS A 36 -15.17 54.53 -61.39
CA LYS A 36 -16.18 54.95 -60.42
C LYS A 36 -15.57 54.88 -59.03
N HIS A 37 -15.05 56.00 -58.54
CA HIS A 37 -14.74 56.15 -57.13
C HIS A 37 -16.05 56.15 -56.35
N TYR A 38 -16.25 55.11 -55.53
CA TYR A 38 -17.34 55.08 -54.57
C TYR A 38 -16.97 56.00 -53.40
N PHE A 39 -17.29 57.28 -53.53
CA PHE A 39 -17.17 58.23 -52.42
C PHE A 39 -18.24 57.89 -51.38
N VAL A 40 -17.82 57.23 -50.30
CA VAL A 40 -18.66 57.06 -49.11
C VAL A 40 -18.57 58.37 -48.31
N SER A 41 -19.71 58.91 -47.90
CA SER A 41 -19.74 60.05 -46.98
C SER A 41 -18.91 59.72 -45.74
N ILE A 42 -18.07 60.65 -45.28
CA ILE A 42 -17.24 60.49 -44.07
C ILE A 42 -18.10 60.01 -42.89
N GLU A 43 -19.34 60.50 -42.78
CA GLU A 43 -20.33 60.10 -41.79
C GLU A 43 -20.68 58.60 -41.87
N ALA A 44 -20.89 58.08 -43.08
CA ALA A 44 -21.23 56.69 -43.32
C ALA A 44 -20.03 55.74 -43.11
N GLY A 45 -18.82 56.17 -43.50
CA GLY A 45 -17.58 55.44 -43.23
C GLY A 45 -17.25 55.38 -41.74
N TYR A 46 -17.39 56.51 -41.03
CA TYR A 46 -17.22 56.60 -39.59
C TYR A 46 -18.21 55.70 -38.84
N LYS A 47 -19.51 55.75 -39.20
CA LYS A 47 -20.54 54.89 -38.61
C LYS A 47 -20.23 53.40 -38.83
N SER A 48 -19.88 52.99 -40.05
CA SER A 48 -19.53 51.59 -40.35
C SER A 48 -18.29 51.12 -39.59
N CYS A 49 -17.27 51.96 -39.48
CA CYS A 49 -16.07 51.67 -38.71
C CYS A 49 -16.39 51.51 -37.22
N THR A 50 -17.16 52.45 -36.66
CA THR A 50 -17.55 52.43 -35.25
C THR A 50 -18.38 51.21 -34.90
N GLU A 51 -19.38 50.85 -35.72
CA GLU A 51 -20.18 49.63 -35.53
C GLU A 51 -19.33 48.34 -35.57
N LYS A 52 -18.33 48.28 -36.46
CA LYS A 52 -17.38 47.14 -36.50
C LYS A 52 -16.54 47.08 -35.23
N ILE A 53 -16.02 48.22 -34.77
CA ILE A 53 -15.24 48.32 -33.55
C ILE A 53 -16.08 47.90 -32.34
N GLU A 54 -17.33 48.34 -32.23
CA GLU A 54 -18.25 47.95 -31.16
C GLU A 54 -18.51 46.44 -31.16
N LYS A 55 -18.73 45.82 -32.33
CA LYS A 55 -18.88 44.35 -32.44
C LYS A 55 -17.62 43.61 -31.95
N TRP A 56 -16.43 44.07 -32.33
CA TRP A 56 -15.17 43.47 -31.86
C TRP A 56 -14.96 43.70 -30.36
N ALA A 57 -15.27 44.89 -29.85
CA ALA A 57 -15.19 45.20 -28.44
C ALA A 57 -16.12 44.30 -27.61
N MET A 58 -17.34 44.03 -28.10
CA MET A 58 -18.27 43.11 -27.44
C MET A 58 -17.73 41.67 -27.41
N LYS A 59 -17.24 41.15 -28.54
CA LYS A 59 -16.60 39.83 -28.60
C LYS A 59 -15.41 39.71 -27.65
N LEU A 60 -14.58 40.76 -27.58
CA LEU A 60 -13.41 40.79 -26.70
C LEU A 60 -13.80 40.77 -25.22
N ARG A 61 -14.87 41.49 -24.84
CA ARG A 61 -15.40 41.45 -23.46
C ARG A 61 -15.88 40.06 -23.07
N LEU A 62 -16.60 39.38 -23.96
CA LEU A 62 -17.06 38.00 -23.72
C LEU A 62 -15.87 37.04 -23.57
N TYR A 63 -14.88 37.14 -24.47
CA TYR A 63 -13.66 36.34 -24.38
C TYR A 63 -12.87 36.63 -23.09
N GLN A 64 -12.80 37.89 -22.66
CA GLN A 64 -12.15 38.27 -21.41
C GLN A 64 -12.85 37.63 -20.19
N GLU A 65 -14.18 37.60 -20.18
CA GLU A 65 -14.94 36.95 -19.11
C GLU A 65 -14.71 35.43 -19.09
N GLU A 66 -14.83 34.79 -20.25
CA GLU A 66 -14.58 33.36 -20.41
C GLU A 66 -13.17 32.97 -19.91
N LYS A 67 -12.15 33.77 -20.25
CA LYS A 67 -10.77 33.53 -19.78
C LYS A 67 -10.58 33.79 -18.29
N ARG A 68 -11.33 34.71 -17.70
CA ARG A 68 -11.33 34.92 -16.24
C ARG A 68 -11.91 33.70 -15.53
N GLU A 69 -13.06 33.21 -15.97
CA GLU A 69 -13.69 32.01 -15.42
C GLU A 69 -12.80 30.77 -15.58
N GLU A 70 -12.18 30.58 -16.75
CA GLU A 70 -11.24 29.47 -17.00
C GLU A 70 -10.02 29.51 -16.06
N LEU A 71 -9.53 30.71 -15.75
CA LEU A 71 -8.39 30.90 -14.85
C LEU A 71 -8.79 30.56 -13.41
N GLU A 72 -9.93 31.05 -12.95
CA GLU A 72 -10.45 30.78 -11.60
C GLU A 72 -10.71 29.29 -11.38
N VAL A 73 -11.30 28.60 -12.36
CA VAL A 73 -11.52 27.14 -12.30
C VAL A 73 -10.19 26.40 -12.20
N ARG A 74 -9.18 26.75 -13.00
CA ARG A 74 -7.85 26.11 -12.94
C ARG A 74 -7.15 26.34 -11.62
N GLN A 75 -7.25 27.54 -11.05
CA GLN A 75 -6.70 27.84 -9.73
C GLN A 75 -7.37 26.98 -8.64
N ARG A 76 -8.69 26.81 -8.72
CA ARG A 76 -9.44 25.93 -7.80
C ARG A 76 -9.00 24.48 -7.92
N ILE A 77 -8.89 23.96 -9.16
CA ILE A 77 -8.42 22.59 -9.41
C ILE A 77 -7.00 22.38 -8.88
N LEU A 78 -6.09 23.35 -9.06
CA LEU A 78 -4.74 23.26 -8.52
C LEU A 78 -4.72 23.19 -6.98
N ALA A 79 -5.55 24.01 -6.31
CA ALA A 79 -5.68 23.98 -4.86
C ALA A 79 -6.26 22.64 -4.37
N GLU A 80 -7.31 22.15 -5.03
CA GLU A 80 -7.93 20.86 -4.74
C GLU A 80 -6.94 19.70 -4.95
N HIS A 81 -6.21 19.69 -6.06
CA HIS A 81 -5.18 18.69 -6.33
C HIS A 81 -4.08 18.69 -5.27
N SER A 82 -3.63 19.86 -4.81
CA SER A 82 -2.66 19.97 -3.73
C SER A 82 -3.19 19.39 -2.41
N ASN A 83 -4.45 19.68 -2.07
CA ASN A 83 -5.08 19.14 -0.86
C ASN A 83 -5.29 17.63 -0.96
N ASN A 84 -5.74 17.14 -2.11
CA ASN A 84 -5.93 15.71 -2.36
C ASN A 84 -4.60 14.96 -2.28
N TYR A 85 -3.53 15.50 -2.85
CA TYR A 85 -2.19 14.92 -2.73
C TYR A 85 -1.74 14.84 -1.27
N LYS A 86 -1.90 15.92 -0.50
CA LYS A 86 -1.54 15.94 0.92
C LYS A 86 -2.35 14.92 1.72
N SER A 87 -3.68 14.89 1.55
CA SER A 87 -4.59 13.97 2.23
C SER A 87 -4.28 12.50 1.89
N ALA A 88 -4.05 12.20 0.61
CA ALA A 88 -3.69 10.85 0.17
C ALA A 88 -2.33 10.41 0.74
N LYS A 89 -1.34 11.32 0.76
CA LYS A 89 -0.04 11.07 1.36
C LYS A 89 -0.16 10.79 2.87
N GLU A 90 -0.91 11.60 3.60
CA GLU A 90 -1.16 11.42 5.04
C GLU A 90 -1.89 10.09 5.33
N SER A 91 -2.93 9.77 4.55
CA SER A 91 -3.68 8.52 4.67
C SER A 91 -2.80 7.30 4.45
N LEU A 92 -1.88 7.36 3.47
CA LEU A 92 -0.91 6.28 3.23
C LEU A 92 0.02 6.07 4.42
N PHE A 93 0.57 7.14 4.99
CA PHE A 93 1.41 7.04 6.19
C PHE A 93 0.65 6.47 7.39
N GLN A 94 -0.59 6.91 7.60
CA GLN A 94 -1.44 6.40 8.68
C GLN A 94 -1.74 4.91 8.51
N LEU A 95 -2.05 4.45 7.29
CA LEU A 95 -2.29 3.04 7.01
C LEU A 95 -1.04 2.20 7.32
N CYS A 96 0.14 2.63 6.86
CA CYS A 96 1.40 1.95 7.16
C CYS A 96 1.66 1.86 8.67
N GLN A 97 1.41 2.95 9.40
CA GLN A 97 1.58 2.98 10.85
C GLN A 97 0.62 2.01 11.54
N GLN A 98 -0.67 1.98 11.15
CA GLN A 98 -1.65 1.06 11.70
C GLN A 98 -1.30 -0.41 11.46
N ILE A 99 -0.82 -0.75 10.27
CA ILE A 99 -0.32 -2.09 9.95
C ILE A 99 0.85 -2.46 10.87
N GLN A 100 1.83 -1.55 11.01
CA GLN A 100 2.98 -1.76 11.87
C GLN A 100 2.57 -1.97 13.33
N ASP A 101 1.73 -1.10 13.87
CA ASP A 101 1.25 -1.17 15.26
C ASP A 101 0.52 -2.48 15.53
N THR A 102 -0.31 -2.93 14.58
CA THR A 102 -1.06 -4.19 14.69
C THR A 102 -0.14 -5.41 14.72
N VAL A 103 0.87 -5.44 13.83
CA VAL A 103 1.86 -6.52 13.79
C VAL A 103 2.68 -6.56 15.07
N LEU A 104 3.16 -5.40 15.53
CA LEU A 104 3.95 -5.31 16.77
C LEU A 104 3.14 -5.73 17.98
N SER A 105 1.90 -5.24 18.12
CA SER A 105 1.01 -5.64 19.21
C SER A 105 0.71 -7.14 19.20
N THR A 106 0.50 -7.73 18.02
CA THR A 106 0.21 -9.17 17.90
C THR A 106 1.44 -10.00 18.26
N ARG A 107 2.62 -9.60 17.77
CA ARG A 107 3.90 -10.23 18.13
C ARG A 107 4.11 -10.21 19.64
N ASP A 108 3.92 -9.05 20.28
CA ASP A 108 4.19 -8.87 21.70
C ASP A 108 3.25 -9.74 22.55
N ARG A 109 1.95 -9.80 22.19
CA ARG A 109 1.00 -10.71 22.82
C ARG A 109 1.43 -12.17 22.70
N LEU A 110 1.77 -12.62 21.49
CA LEU A 110 2.20 -14.01 21.25
C LEU A 110 3.49 -14.36 22.00
N ALA A 111 4.41 -13.41 22.13
CA ALA A 111 5.64 -13.59 22.90
C ALA A 111 5.35 -13.80 24.40
N VAL A 112 4.41 -13.03 24.96
CA VAL A 112 3.97 -13.21 26.36
C VAL A 112 3.33 -14.58 26.57
N GLU A 113 2.40 -14.98 25.70
CA GLU A 113 1.74 -16.30 25.78
C GLU A 113 2.76 -17.46 25.67
N LEU A 114 3.76 -17.31 24.80
CA LEU A 114 4.85 -18.29 24.67
C LEU A 114 5.68 -18.39 25.96
N GLU A 115 6.02 -17.26 26.60
CA GLU A 115 6.79 -17.25 27.84
C GLU A 115 5.99 -17.87 29.00
N GLU A 116 4.71 -17.51 29.13
CA GLU A 116 3.83 -18.08 30.16
C GLU A 116 3.70 -19.60 30.03
N THR A 117 3.46 -20.09 28.81
CA THR A 117 3.37 -21.54 28.55
C THR A 117 4.70 -22.24 28.81
N HIS A 118 5.82 -21.59 28.51
CA HIS A 118 7.16 -22.11 28.80
C HIS A 118 7.43 -22.20 30.31
N GLU A 119 7.12 -21.16 31.08
CA GLU A 119 7.35 -21.15 32.53
C GLU A 119 6.43 -22.14 33.26
N GLU A 120 5.17 -22.29 32.84
CA GLU A 120 4.27 -23.30 33.43
C GLU A 120 4.78 -24.73 33.15
N ALA A 121 5.28 -24.99 31.95
CA ALA A 121 5.90 -26.27 31.61
C ALA A 121 7.17 -26.52 32.44
N LYS A 122 8.01 -25.50 32.65
CA LYS A 122 9.20 -25.59 33.52
C LYS A 122 8.84 -25.86 34.97
N LYS A 123 7.83 -25.17 35.49
CA LYS A 123 7.33 -25.37 36.85
C LYS A 123 6.85 -26.80 37.06
N THR A 124 5.99 -27.29 36.16
CA THR A 124 5.50 -28.69 36.19
C THR A 124 6.65 -29.69 36.17
N CYS A 125 7.64 -29.48 35.29
CA CYS A 125 8.82 -30.36 35.22
C CYS A 125 9.65 -30.34 36.51
N ARG A 126 9.86 -29.16 37.11
CA ARG A 126 10.56 -29.03 38.40
C ARG A 126 9.83 -29.76 39.53
N GLU A 127 8.51 -29.64 39.59
CA GLU A 127 7.67 -30.34 40.57
C GLU A 127 7.77 -31.86 40.41
N GLN A 128 7.69 -32.37 39.18
CA GLN A 128 7.89 -33.80 38.88
C GLN A 128 9.28 -34.29 39.27
N ILE A 129 10.34 -33.52 38.97
CA ILE A 129 11.71 -33.84 39.39
C ILE A 129 11.82 -33.90 40.91
N ALA A 130 11.19 -32.97 41.63
CA ALA A 130 11.19 -32.93 43.09
C ALA A 130 10.46 -34.16 43.68
N GLU A 131 9.31 -34.55 43.13
CA GLU A 131 8.57 -35.74 43.56
C GLU A 131 9.37 -37.03 43.32
N ILE A 132 9.95 -37.19 42.13
CA ILE A 132 10.81 -38.34 41.82
C ILE A 132 12.00 -38.38 42.79
N SER A 133 12.66 -37.23 43.01
CA SER A 133 13.81 -37.16 43.91
C SER A 133 13.44 -37.51 45.36
N ALA A 134 12.25 -37.14 45.82
CA ALA A 134 11.77 -37.45 47.16
C ALA A 134 11.53 -38.95 47.37
N ILE A 135 11.07 -39.69 46.35
CA ILE A 135 10.79 -41.13 46.47
C ILE A 135 12.03 -42.03 46.29
N MET A 136 13.10 -41.51 45.70
CA MET A 136 14.36 -42.26 45.50
C MET A 136 14.95 -42.79 46.82
N GLY A 137 14.90 -42.02 47.91
CA GLY A 137 15.38 -42.45 49.23
C GLY A 137 14.60 -43.66 49.78
N PRO A 138 13.27 -43.58 49.91
CA PRO A 138 12.41 -44.69 50.28
C PRO A 138 12.60 -45.95 49.42
N ILE A 139 12.75 -45.80 48.09
CA ILE A 139 13.02 -46.92 47.19
C ILE A 139 14.34 -47.61 47.57
N ARG A 140 15.43 -46.84 47.72
CA ARG A 140 16.74 -47.39 48.11
C ARG A 140 16.67 -48.12 49.45
N LEU A 141 15.95 -47.58 50.43
CA LEU A 141 15.76 -48.22 51.73
C LEU A 141 14.98 -49.54 51.62
N CYS A 142 13.90 -49.57 50.84
CA CYS A 142 13.12 -50.80 50.64
C CYS A 142 13.94 -51.88 49.92
N LEU A 143 14.72 -51.50 48.92
CA LEU A 143 15.63 -52.42 48.21
C LEU A 143 16.71 -52.98 49.14
N LEU A 144 17.34 -52.14 49.97
CA LEU A 144 18.33 -52.59 50.95
C LEU A 144 17.72 -53.54 51.97
N SER A 145 16.55 -53.22 52.52
CA SER A 145 15.82 -54.09 53.46
C SER A 145 15.45 -55.43 52.82
N ALA A 146 14.99 -55.42 51.56
CA ALA A 146 14.69 -56.65 50.83
C ALA A 146 15.95 -57.53 50.67
N GLN A 147 17.09 -56.92 50.32
CA GLN A 147 18.35 -57.64 50.18
C GLN A 147 18.81 -58.27 51.50
N ILE A 148 18.76 -57.53 52.62
CA ILE A 148 19.12 -58.05 53.95
C ILE A 148 18.22 -59.22 54.34
N LEU A 149 16.89 -59.09 54.14
CA LEU A 149 15.92 -60.13 54.45
C LEU A 149 16.14 -61.40 53.62
N CYS A 150 16.45 -61.25 52.33
CA CYS A 150 16.66 -62.39 51.44
C CYS A 150 18.03 -63.08 51.62
N SER A 151 19.05 -62.37 52.09
CA SER A 151 20.43 -62.90 52.14
C SER A 151 20.94 -63.26 53.54
N THR A 152 20.47 -62.56 54.59
CA THR A 152 21.12 -62.63 55.91
C THR A 152 20.17 -62.80 57.09
N ALA A 153 18.87 -62.54 56.91
CA ALA A 153 17.90 -62.66 58.00
C ALA A 153 17.57 -64.12 58.33
N SER A 154 17.22 -64.38 59.60
CA SER A 154 16.69 -65.67 59.99
C SER A 154 15.31 -65.90 59.35
N PRO A 155 14.88 -67.16 59.14
CA PRO A 155 13.55 -67.45 58.58
C PRO A 155 12.39 -66.83 59.39
N ILE A 156 12.55 -66.69 60.70
CA ILE A 156 11.55 -66.12 61.60
C ILE A 156 11.45 -64.60 61.42
N ASP A 157 12.59 -63.90 61.36
CA ASP A 157 12.63 -62.44 61.14
C ASP A 157 12.12 -62.09 59.74
N ALA A 158 12.46 -62.93 58.75
CA ALA A 158 11.97 -62.78 57.38
C ALA A 158 10.44 -62.82 57.31
N LEU A 159 9.80 -63.81 57.95
CA LEU A 159 8.35 -63.91 57.99
C LEU A 159 7.70 -62.73 58.72
N GLN A 160 8.24 -62.32 59.87
CA GLN A 160 7.68 -61.21 60.66
C GLN A 160 7.76 -59.86 59.92
N LEU A 161 8.87 -59.58 59.24
CA LEU A 161 9.12 -58.28 58.59
C LEU A 161 8.63 -58.19 57.14
N SER A 162 8.38 -59.33 56.49
CA SER A 162 7.95 -59.38 55.07
C SER A 162 6.66 -58.60 54.80
N SER A 163 5.69 -58.65 55.71
CA SER A 163 4.40 -57.97 55.56
C SER A 163 4.56 -56.45 55.55
N GLU A 164 5.37 -55.90 56.45
CA GLU A 164 5.63 -54.47 56.56
C GLU A 164 6.48 -53.95 55.39
N LEU A 165 7.49 -54.70 54.96
CA LEU A 165 8.25 -54.33 53.76
C LEU A 165 7.36 -54.32 52.52
N ASN A 166 6.53 -55.36 52.34
CA ASN A 166 5.63 -55.44 51.20
C ASN A 166 4.62 -54.28 51.22
N ARG A 167 4.08 -53.92 52.40
CA ARG A 167 3.21 -52.74 52.56
C ARG A 167 3.89 -51.45 52.10
N ARG A 168 5.15 -51.23 52.47
CA ARG A 168 5.92 -50.04 52.06
C ARG A 168 6.21 -50.01 50.56
N VAL A 169 6.60 -51.15 50.00
CA VAL A 169 6.83 -51.30 48.55
C VAL A 169 5.55 -51.02 47.77
N GLN A 170 4.41 -51.59 48.18
CA GLN A 170 3.12 -51.32 47.56
C GLN A 170 2.71 -49.85 47.66
N ALA A 171 2.97 -49.20 48.80
CA ALA A 171 2.70 -47.76 48.95
C ALA A 171 3.56 -46.89 48.02
N ILE A 172 4.76 -47.35 47.65
CA ILE A 172 5.64 -46.66 46.70
C ILE A 172 5.18 -46.89 45.26
N ILE A 173 4.89 -48.13 44.88
CA ILE A 173 4.54 -48.51 43.50
C ILE A 173 3.15 -47.98 43.09
N THR A 174 2.21 -47.88 44.02
CA THR A 174 0.86 -47.37 43.74
C THR A 174 0.79 -45.85 43.60
N ARG A 175 1.88 -45.13 43.91
CA ARG A 175 1.95 -43.68 43.75
C ARG A 175 2.08 -43.35 42.26
N SER A 176 1.06 -42.69 41.70
CA SER A 176 1.10 -42.20 40.32
C SER A 176 1.91 -40.91 40.24
N ILE A 177 2.97 -40.91 39.44
CA ILE A 177 3.63 -39.68 39.00
C ILE A 177 3.01 -39.34 37.65
N ASP A 178 2.41 -38.15 37.54
CA ASP A 178 1.78 -37.72 36.30
C ASP A 178 2.78 -37.74 35.14
N LYS A 179 2.31 -38.18 33.97
CA LYS A 179 3.14 -38.19 32.76
C LYS A 179 3.52 -36.74 32.44
N LEU A 180 4.76 -36.54 31.97
CA LEU A 180 5.22 -35.24 31.46
C LEU A 180 4.14 -34.63 30.58
N PRO A 181 3.78 -33.34 30.77
CA PRO A 181 2.89 -32.67 29.85
C PRO A 181 3.46 -32.84 28.44
N SER A 182 2.67 -33.41 27.53
CA SER A 182 3.06 -33.57 26.14
C SER A 182 3.36 -32.17 25.62
N GLY A 183 4.66 -31.86 25.49
CA GLY A 183 5.14 -30.51 25.25
C GLY A 183 4.36 -29.89 24.11
N ARG A 184 3.59 -28.84 24.42
CA ARG A 184 2.96 -28.00 23.41
C ARG A 184 4.10 -27.21 22.78
N SER A 185 4.84 -27.80 21.84
CA SER A 185 5.83 -27.07 21.06
C SER A 185 5.04 -26.04 20.28
N VAL A 186 5.14 -24.76 20.65
CA VAL A 186 4.50 -23.68 19.92
C VAL A 186 4.95 -23.80 18.46
N ASN A 187 3.99 -24.11 17.60
CA ASN A 187 4.27 -24.38 16.21
C ASN A 187 4.51 -23.02 15.55
N PRO A 188 5.65 -22.76 14.89
CA PRO A 188 5.89 -21.51 14.17
C PRO A 188 4.76 -21.18 13.17
N VAL A 189 4.05 -22.20 12.70
CA VAL A 189 2.86 -22.08 11.83
C VAL A 189 1.69 -21.38 12.53
N GLU A 190 1.51 -21.54 13.85
CA GLU A 190 0.43 -20.88 14.60
C GLU A 190 0.69 -19.37 14.74
N ALA A 191 1.91 -18.97 15.10
CA ALA A 191 2.29 -17.56 15.19
C ALA A 191 2.16 -16.84 13.83
N GLN A 192 2.58 -17.50 12.75
CA GLN A 192 2.41 -16.99 11.40
C GLN A 192 0.93 -16.82 11.02
N THR A 193 0.08 -17.78 11.41
CA THR A 193 -1.36 -17.73 11.18
C THR A 193 -2.02 -16.58 11.93
N GLU A 194 -1.66 -16.36 13.19
CA GLU A 194 -2.22 -15.27 14.00
C GLU A 194 -1.82 -13.88 13.48
N ILE A 195 -0.58 -13.71 13.04
CA ILE A 195 -0.15 -12.46 12.38
C ILE A 195 -0.88 -12.27 11.05
N ALA A 196 -1.05 -13.34 10.25
CA ALA A 196 -1.79 -13.26 8.99
C ALA A 196 -3.25 -12.85 9.20
N LYS A 197 -3.93 -13.41 10.21
CA LYS A 197 -5.29 -13.01 10.60
C LYS A 197 -5.35 -11.55 11.03
N ALA A 198 -4.38 -11.08 11.83
CA ALA A 198 -4.33 -9.70 12.28
C ALA A 198 -4.18 -8.69 11.12
N LEU A 199 -3.60 -9.13 9.99
CA LEU A 199 -3.43 -8.30 8.80
C LEU A 199 -4.61 -8.36 7.81
N GLU A 200 -5.56 -9.29 7.98
CA GLU A 200 -6.73 -9.45 7.11
C GLU A 200 -7.51 -8.13 6.85
N PRO A 201 -7.75 -7.25 7.85
CA PRO A 201 -8.47 -6.00 7.65
C PRO A 201 -7.76 -5.00 6.73
N PHE A 202 -6.43 -5.05 6.66
CA PHE A 202 -5.64 -4.08 5.88
C PHE A 202 -5.37 -4.55 4.46
N LEU A 203 -5.32 -5.87 4.24
CA LEU A 203 -5.01 -6.44 2.94
C LEU A 203 -6.24 -6.49 2.03
N GLY A 204 -7.46 -6.30 2.58
CA GLY A 204 -8.71 -6.45 1.81
C GLY A 204 -8.94 -7.89 1.33
N LEU A 205 -8.19 -8.84 1.91
CA LEU A 205 -8.17 -10.25 1.52
C LEU A 205 -9.04 -11.05 2.47
N SER A 206 -10.36 -10.83 2.43
CA SER A 206 -11.25 -11.72 3.17
C SER A 206 -11.22 -13.12 2.51
N ALA A 207 -10.69 -14.08 3.26
CA ALA A 207 -10.71 -15.54 3.04
C ALA A 207 -9.97 -16.20 1.84
N ALA A 208 -9.36 -15.46 0.89
CA ALA A 208 -8.83 -16.09 -0.33
C ALA A 208 -7.41 -16.70 -0.22
N TRP A 209 -6.64 -16.42 0.84
CA TRP A 209 -5.27 -16.93 1.00
C TRP A 209 -5.15 -17.90 2.17
N CYS A 210 -5.80 -19.05 2.03
CA CYS A 210 -5.39 -20.26 2.75
C CYS A 210 -5.10 -21.39 1.75
N PRO A 211 -3.83 -21.57 1.39
CA PRO A 211 -3.33 -22.91 1.22
C PRO A 211 -2.07 -23.09 2.10
N ILE A 212 -2.26 -23.14 3.41
CA ILE A 212 -1.38 -23.95 4.28
C ILE A 212 -2.22 -25.15 4.73
N ALA A 213 -2.69 -25.93 3.75
CA ALA A 213 -3.04 -27.31 3.99
C ALA A 213 -1.71 -28.06 4.06
N VAL A 214 -1.23 -28.31 5.27
CA VAL A 214 -0.25 -29.38 5.49
C VAL A 214 -0.95 -30.66 5.05
N ALA A 215 -0.59 -31.16 3.86
CA ALA A 215 -0.92 -32.50 3.43
C ALA A 215 -0.25 -33.47 4.42
N ARG A 216 -1.00 -33.87 5.45
CA ARG A 216 -0.71 -35.07 6.22
C ARG A 216 -1.84 -36.04 5.95
N GLU A 217 -1.76 -36.67 4.80
CA GLU A 217 -2.60 -37.80 4.44
C GLU A 217 -2.06 -39.01 5.20
N GLY A 218 -2.88 -39.53 6.12
CA GLY A 218 -2.53 -40.64 6.98
C GLY A 218 -3.69 -41.04 7.87
N SER A 219 -4.61 -41.81 7.27
CA SER A 219 -5.60 -42.72 7.90
C SER A 219 -6.69 -42.09 8.78
N GLN A 220 -7.91 -42.59 8.88
CA GLN A 220 -8.76 -43.54 8.16
C GLN A 220 -10.08 -43.52 8.97
N GLU A 221 -11.22 -43.41 8.28
CA GLU A 221 -12.57 -43.86 8.68
C GLU A 221 -13.25 -43.29 9.95
N GLY A 222 -14.52 -42.86 9.79
CA GLY A 222 -15.43 -42.73 10.94
C GLY A 222 -16.64 -41.82 10.80
N SER A 223 -17.59 -42.19 9.95
CA SER A 223 -19.05 -41.96 9.98
C SER A 223 -19.72 -41.10 11.09
N GLY A 224 -20.71 -40.28 10.68
CA GLY A 224 -21.87 -39.88 11.52
C GLY A 224 -22.26 -38.40 11.41
N SER A 225 -22.99 -37.96 10.39
CA SER A 225 -24.46 -37.84 10.38
C SER A 225 -25.08 -37.20 11.64
N MET A 226 -25.45 -35.92 11.58
CA MET A 226 -26.81 -35.49 11.95
C MET A 226 -27.19 -34.11 11.37
N LYS A 227 -28.48 -34.00 11.06
CA LYS A 227 -29.13 -33.01 10.21
C LYS A 227 -29.78 -31.87 11.03
N SER A 228 -30.02 -30.78 10.30
CA SER A 228 -31.22 -29.92 10.35
C SER A 228 -31.49 -29.06 11.59
N TYR A 229 -31.55 -27.74 11.35
CA TYR A 229 -32.85 -27.09 11.18
C TYR A 229 -32.79 -25.92 10.19
N LYS A 230 -33.98 -25.68 9.65
CA LYS A 230 -34.35 -25.06 8.39
C LYS A 230 -35.00 -23.71 8.70
N THR A 231 -34.66 -22.65 7.98
CA THR A 231 -35.61 -21.59 7.61
C THR A 231 -35.30 -21.07 6.21
N ARG A 232 -36.34 -20.56 5.56
CA ARG A 232 -36.66 -20.66 4.13
C ARG A 232 -36.82 -19.24 3.57
N SER A 233 -36.23 -18.93 2.41
CA SER A 233 -36.91 -18.14 1.35
C SER A 233 -36.16 -18.09 0.01
N GLY A 234 -36.89 -18.33 -1.10
CA GLY A 234 -36.67 -17.95 -2.52
C GLY A 234 -35.35 -18.31 -3.21
N SER A 235 -35.20 -19.46 -3.89
CA SER A 235 -35.53 -19.74 -5.31
C SER A 235 -34.69 -19.00 -6.37
N HIS A 236 -33.63 -19.64 -6.89
CA HIS A 236 -33.56 -20.25 -8.24
C HIS A 236 -32.11 -20.74 -8.58
N SER A 237 -31.99 -22.06 -8.76
CA SER A 237 -31.07 -22.85 -9.63
C SER A 237 -29.66 -22.35 -10.05
N VAL A 238 -28.61 -22.96 -9.46
CA VAL A 238 -27.29 -23.49 -9.95
C VAL A 238 -26.78 -23.25 -11.40
N PRO A 239 -25.45 -23.43 -11.74
CA PRO A 239 -24.20 -23.48 -10.95
C PRO A 239 -22.92 -22.80 -11.58
N THR A 240 -22.03 -22.31 -10.71
CA THR A 240 -20.56 -22.59 -10.65
C THR A 240 -19.61 -22.52 -11.88
N MET A 241 -19.87 -21.73 -12.93
CA MET A 241 -18.85 -21.51 -14.00
C MET A 241 -18.53 -20.03 -14.29
N LEU A 242 -19.37 -19.09 -13.87
CA LEU A 242 -19.16 -17.65 -14.10
C LEU A 242 -18.10 -17.03 -13.19
N THR A 243 -17.77 -17.67 -12.06
CA THR A 243 -16.86 -17.08 -11.08
C THR A 243 -15.44 -16.99 -11.60
N LYS A 244 -14.90 -18.03 -12.25
CA LYS A 244 -13.48 -18.02 -12.66
C LYS A 244 -13.17 -16.97 -13.73
N PHE A 245 -14.07 -16.75 -14.69
CA PHE A 245 -13.89 -15.72 -15.72
C PHE A 245 -14.12 -14.32 -15.17
N GLN A 246 -15.11 -14.13 -14.30
CA GLN A 246 -15.31 -12.85 -13.62
C GLN A 246 -14.10 -12.51 -12.73
N THR A 247 -13.56 -13.46 -11.98
CA THR A 247 -12.33 -13.28 -11.19
C THR A 247 -11.12 -13.00 -12.08
N MET A 248 -11.01 -13.61 -13.26
CA MET A 248 -9.92 -13.34 -14.20
C MET A 248 -10.03 -11.95 -14.84
N ILE A 249 -11.25 -11.48 -15.12
CA ILE A 249 -11.53 -10.11 -15.60
C ILE A 249 -11.23 -9.10 -14.49
N ASP A 250 -11.65 -9.37 -13.26
CA ASP A 250 -11.40 -8.51 -12.09
C ASP A 250 -9.91 -8.44 -11.73
N LEU A 251 -9.19 -9.57 -11.80
CA LEU A 251 -7.73 -9.62 -11.66
C LEU A 251 -7.04 -8.85 -12.78
N SER A 252 -7.46 -9.04 -14.04
CA SER A 252 -6.87 -8.34 -15.19
C SER A 252 -7.09 -6.82 -15.11
N GLY A 253 -8.23 -6.37 -14.57
CA GLY A 253 -8.52 -4.96 -14.31
C GLY A 253 -7.71 -4.38 -13.14
N ALA A 254 -7.45 -5.18 -12.09
CA ALA A 254 -6.62 -4.77 -10.95
C ALA A 254 -5.12 -4.64 -11.29
N PHE A 255 -4.65 -5.30 -12.35
CA PHE A 255 -3.28 -5.13 -12.86
C PHE A 255 -3.10 -3.90 -13.74
N GLU A 256 -4.17 -3.24 -14.19
CA GLU A 256 -4.06 -2.08 -15.07
C GLU A 256 -3.50 -0.83 -14.36
N PRO A 257 -3.91 -0.52 -13.11
CA PRO A 257 -3.22 0.48 -12.28
C PRO A 257 -1.76 0.13 -12.02
N LEU A 258 -1.41 -1.15 -11.86
CA LEU A 258 -0.04 -1.62 -11.65
C LEU A 258 0.82 -1.51 -12.91
N LYS A 259 0.26 -1.78 -14.10
CA LYS A 259 0.94 -1.51 -15.37
C LYS A 259 1.15 -0.02 -15.57
N GLN A 260 0.16 0.81 -15.25
CA GLN A 260 0.30 2.26 -15.34
C GLN A 260 1.37 2.77 -14.36
N LEU A 261 1.41 2.25 -13.14
CA LEU A 261 2.46 2.55 -12.16
C LEU A 261 3.84 2.12 -12.67
N SER A 262 3.95 0.93 -13.27
CA SER A 262 5.19 0.40 -13.86
C SER A 262 5.69 1.28 -15.01
N ILE A 263 4.80 1.75 -15.88
CA ILE A 263 5.12 2.70 -16.97
C ILE A 263 5.60 4.03 -16.40
N VAL A 264 4.90 4.57 -15.39
CA VAL A 264 5.27 5.84 -14.75
C VAL A 264 6.62 5.71 -14.02
N LEU A 265 6.89 4.59 -13.37
CA LEU A 265 8.18 4.30 -12.75
C LEU A 265 9.31 4.17 -13.79
N GLY A 266 9.05 3.55 -14.94
CA GLY A 266 9.99 3.48 -16.05
C GLY A 266 10.33 4.88 -16.59
N GLN A 267 9.32 5.71 -16.87
CA GLN A 267 9.51 7.09 -17.32
C GLN A 267 10.23 7.95 -16.29
N LEU A 268 9.97 7.74 -14.99
CA LEU A 268 10.69 8.42 -13.92
C LEU A 268 12.16 7.98 -13.87
N GLY A 269 12.43 6.69 -14.04
CA GLY A 269 13.78 6.14 -14.15
C GLY A 269 14.58 6.77 -15.29
N ASP A 270 13.98 6.88 -16.48
CA ASP A 270 14.61 7.51 -17.65
C ASP A 270 14.94 8.98 -17.39
N ARG A 271 14.00 9.73 -16.79
CA ARG A 271 14.21 11.15 -16.43
C ARG A 271 15.30 11.34 -15.37
N VAL A 272 15.40 10.44 -14.40
CA VAL A 272 16.46 10.46 -13.38
C VAL A 272 17.81 10.17 -14.02
N GLN A 273 17.89 9.18 -14.91
CA GLN A 273 19.13 8.88 -15.63
C GLN A 273 19.55 10.03 -16.55
N GLU A 274 18.62 10.67 -17.24
CA GLU A 274 18.89 11.83 -18.09
C GLU A 274 19.37 13.02 -17.27
N ALA A 275 18.72 13.33 -16.14
CA ALA A 275 19.16 14.38 -15.22
C ALA A 275 20.55 14.08 -14.63
N GLN A 276 20.85 12.81 -14.33
CA GLN A 276 22.17 12.41 -13.86
C GLN A 276 23.25 12.55 -14.94
N ARG A 277 22.95 12.22 -16.20
CA ARG A 277 23.85 12.47 -17.33
C ARG A 277 24.08 13.97 -17.54
N ASP A 278 23.04 14.78 -17.49
CA ASP A 278 23.12 16.24 -17.64
C ASP A 278 23.94 16.88 -16.51
N LEU A 279 23.72 16.49 -15.25
CA LEU A 279 24.55 16.91 -14.12
C LEU A 279 26.02 16.49 -14.28
N THR A 280 26.26 15.27 -14.78
CA THR A 280 27.62 14.76 -15.02
C THR A 280 28.28 15.56 -16.15
N MET A 281 27.58 15.80 -17.25
CA MET A 281 28.06 16.63 -18.36
C MET A 281 28.35 18.06 -17.92
N ARG A 282 27.49 18.68 -17.12
CA ARG A 282 27.73 20.01 -16.56
C ARG A 282 28.92 20.04 -15.62
N ARG A 283 29.13 19.01 -14.80
CA ARG A 283 30.36 18.83 -14.01
C ARG A 283 31.60 18.69 -14.88
N CYS A 284 31.51 18.05 -16.05
CA CYS A 284 32.62 17.97 -17.01
C CYS A 284 32.88 19.30 -17.76
N LEU A 285 31.84 20.11 -17.98
CA LEU A 285 31.94 21.42 -18.64
C LEU A 285 32.49 22.50 -17.69
N ILE A 286 32.19 22.38 -16.39
CA ILE A 286 32.71 23.28 -15.37
C ILE A 286 34.08 22.77 -14.91
N ARG A 287 35.14 23.21 -15.59
CA ARG A 287 36.52 22.98 -15.13
C ARG A 287 36.70 23.54 -13.72
N ALA A 288 37.32 22.76 -12.83
CA ALA A 288 37.64 23.21 -11.47
C ALA A 288 38.41 24.54 -11.46
N ASP A 289 39.19 24.79 -12.51
CA ASP A 289 39.95 26.03 -12.73
C ASP A 289 39.05 27.25 -12.92
N ALA A 290 37.89 27.10 -13.57
CA ALA A 290 36.93 28.18 -13.79
C ALA A 290 36.20 28.56 -12.49
N ILE A 291 35.85 27.57 -11.66
CA ILE A 291 35.28 27.80 -10.33
C ILE A 291 36.32 28.49 -9.44
N ASN A 292 37.57 28.02 -9.44
CA ASN A 292 38.64 28.64 -8.64
C ASN A 292 38.99 30.05 -9.13
N SER A 293 38.89 30.33 -10.43
CA SER A 293 39.09 31.68 -10.97
C SER A 293 37.95 32.61 -10.56
N MET A 294 36.70 32.15 -10.57
CA MET A 294 35.56 32.91 -10.06
C MET A 294 35.68 33.15 -8.55
N ILE A 295 36.11 32.16 -7.76
CA ILE A 295 36.30 32.34 -6.31
C ILE A 295 37.42 33.35 -6.02
N LYS A 296 38.47 33.40 -6.85
CA LYS A 296 39.54 34.40 -6.74
C LYS A 296 39.13 35.81 -7.18
N GLU A 297 38.15 35.97 -8.05
CA GLU A 297 37.61 37.30 -8.39
C GLU A 297 36.69 37.88 -7.30
N TRP A 298 36.27 37.04 -6.35
CA TRP A 298 35.40 37.42 -5.23
C TRP A 298 36.14 37.63 -3.90
N VAL A 299 37.47 37.46 -3.87
CA VAL A 299 38.36 37.74 -2.72
C VAL A 299 39.35 38.83 -3.11
#